data_AF-A0A3M2DN71-F1
#
_entry.id   AF-A0A3M2DN71-F1
#
_cell.length_a   1.000
_cell.length_b   1.000
_cell.length_c   1.000
_cell.angle_alpha   90.00
_cell.angle_beta   90.00
_cell.angle_gamma   90.00
#
_symmetry.space_group_name_H-M   'P 1'
#
loop_
_entity.id
_entity.type
_entity.pdbx_description
1 polymer ?
#
loop_
_entity_poly.entity_id
_entity_poly.type
_entity_poly.pdbx_seq_one_letter_code
_entity_poly.pdbx_strand_id
1 'polypeptide(L)'
;MSTVSVDVALPPGRCTLLSALRACLAAAGDPRDLADIGGLTGLSWYINVDRTVSPSGIAAYPWAQELPAMASRLGYDLAVVYADDEDPRIDRARERAARTAAESLDRGLPAILFGVHLPEFGLVRGYDPDARRMFVSGVLDGRAPDAIPVDQLGRGDVPVVLLAALQSGRADLDPDVAGRAAVRAAVRRARGVGPRLGGFDAGLPAWARWHDALDRGAIDPAGHAYTLHAVAELRATAAPFLDRLGPAFAEAAPHCRRTCDLLLALAADTPWPLPEGYGLSTTARVAARDAIAAAADAEARAIDAMERGLREGRRSRARRDVRVREAGPADVGALFRYAEDIPLADVAAAADRVRAAVRDRLGATLRAAIAETPGGDVAGALVASDLADADAPLDAAGAGRYLYVFSVWVARDWRDAGIDERLIEWLDGVARAGDYAGALAEATQQEVYLYWESFAALGFDVVARCEDALAMYRPVAGPAPRVRFSPPPPADPAGPLPVVVAPRRPCPVLAAACDNVIAAARAAIAAGAAIDLQVRDAPPNEIAVGGRRLPLGYLPRDGAEQALAAAAAAWRRRA
;
A
#
# COMPACT_ATOMS: atom_id res chain seq x y z
N MET A 1 -11.14 43.90 25.11
CA MET A 1 -11.70 43.71 23.74
C MET A 1 -13.04 42.99 23.90
N SER A 2 -14.02 43.14 23.00
CA SER A 2 -15.30 42.44 23.15
C SER A 2 -15.12 40.93 22.98
N THR A 3 -15.87 40.15 23.76
CA THR A 3 -16.03 38.70 23.58
C THR A 3 -16.40 38.37 22.14
N VAL A 4 -15.71 37.40 21.55
CA VAL A 4 -16.02 36.88 20.20
C VAL A 4 -16.60 35.49 20.35
N SER A 5 -17.72 35.22 19.67
CA SER A 5 -18.36 33.90 19.68
C SER A 5 -19.05 33.60 18.36
N VAL A 6 -19.09 32.32 18.03
CA VAL A 6 -19.90 31.75 16.95
C VAL A 6 -21.02 30.91 17.56
N ASP A 7 -22.23 31.02 17.02
CA ASP A 7 -23.39 30.27 17.51
C ASP A 7 -23.36 28.84 16.96
N VAL A 8 -22.57 27.98 17.61
CA VAL A 8 -22.43 26.56 17.26
C VAL A 8 -22.27 25.73 18.53
N ALA A 9 -22.89 24.56 18.52
CA ALA A 9 -22.77 23.56 19.57
C ALA A 9 -22.33 22.23 18.97
N LEU A 10 -21.71 21.37 19.79
CA LEU A 10 -21.32 20.02 19.42
C LEU A 10 -22.59 19.19 19.16
N PRO A 11 -22.79 18.67 17.94
CA PRO A 11 -23.92 17.80 17.65
C PRO A 11 -23.82 16.52 18.49
N PRO A 12 -24.95 15.97 18.97
CA PRO A 12 -24.93 14.70 19.68
C PRO A 12 -24.36 13.60 18.78
N GLY A 13 -23.46 12.80 19.34
CA GLY A 13 -22.82 11.67 18.67
C GLY A 13 -21.97 10.86 19.64
N ARG A 14 -21.66 9.63 19.28
CA ARG A 14 -20.81 8.70 20.06
C ARG A 14 -19.33 8.88 19.71
N CYS A 15 -19.01 9.22 18.46
CA CYS A 15 -17.69 9.64 18.03
C CYS A 15 -17.62 11.18 18.03
N THR A 16 -17.10 11.75 19.11
CA THR A 16 -17.07 13.20 19.32
C THR A 16 -16.23 13.95 18.29
N LEU A 17 -15.18 13.33 17.73
CA LEU A 17 -14.42 13.93 16.63
C LEU A 17 -15.27 14.09 15.36
N LEU A 18 -16.06 13.06 15.00
CA LEU A 18 -16.91 13.13 13.82
C LEU A 18 -17.98 14.24 13.98
N SER A 19 -18.57 14.34 15.18
CA SER A 19 -19.48 15.44 15.52
C SER A 19 -18.80 16.82 15.45
N ALA A 20 -17.59 16.94 15.99
CA ALA A 20 -16.85 18.21 15.98
C ALA A 20 -16.47 18.64 14.55
N LEU A 21 -16.00 17.70 13.73
CA LEU A 21 -15.73 17.94 12.30
C LEU A 21 -16.99 18.37 11.57
N ARG A 22 -18.12 17.69 11.78
CA ARG A 22 -19.41 18.08 11.18
C ARG A 22 -19.80 19.51 11.54
N ALA A 23 -19.62 19.92 12.80
CA ALA A 23 -19.93 21.27 13.23
C ALA A 23 -19.01 22.32 12.59
N CYS A 24 -17.69 22.08 12.55
CA CYS A 24 -16.74 22.96 11.89
C CYS A 24 -17.04 23.10 10.39
N LEU A 25 -17.37 22.00 9.71
CA LEU A 25 -17.72 21.99 8.29
C LEU A 25 -19.05 22.73 8.02
N ALA A 26 -20.07 22.50 8.84
CA ALA A 26 -21.34 23.20 8.73
C ALA A 26 -21.18 24.72 8.94
N ALA A 27 -20.37 25.13 9.93
CA ALA A 27 -20.03 26.55 10.14
C ALA A 27 -19.26 27.15 8.96
N ALA A 28 -18.48 26.34 8.23
CA ALA A 28 -17.82 26.73 6.98
C ALA A 28 -18.75 26.69 5.74
N GLY A 29 -20.04 26.42 5.92
CA GLY A 29 -21.02 26.33 4.83
C GLY A 29 -20.93 25.05 3.99
N ASP A 30 -20.25 24.01 4.48
CA ASP A 30 -20.14 22.74 3.77
C ASP A 30 -21.37 21.85 4.05
N PRO A 31 -22.13 21.42 3.02
CA PRO A 31 -23.38 20.69 3.19
C PRO A 31 -23.22 19.18 3.34
N ARG A 32 -21.98 18.65 3.36
CA ARG A 32 -21.76 17.20 3.43
C ARG A 32 -22.35 16.59 4.69
N ASP A 33 -22.94 15.40 4.52
CA ASP A 33 -23.53 14.65 5.62
C ASP A 33 -22.47 13.77 6.33
N LEU A 34 -22.91 13.05 7.37
CA LEU A 34 -22.02 12.17 8.14
C LEU A 34 -21.41 11.03 7.32
N ALA A 35 -22.10 10.55 6.27
CA ALA A 35 -21.55 9.52 5.40
C ALA A 35 -20.38 10.05 4.58
N ASP A 36 -20.51 11.24 4.00
CA ASP A 36 -19.40 11.87 3.27
C ASP A 36 -18.25 12.26 4.20
N ILE A 37 -18.54 12.83 5.37
CA ILE A 37 -17.51 13.23 6.33
C ILE A 37 -16.77 12.00 6.87
N GLY A 38 -17.51 11.00 7.36
CA GLY A 38 -16.92 9.76 7.88
C GLY A 38 -16.13 9.01 6.81
N GLY A 39 -16.67 8.93 5.60
CA GLY A 39 -16.06 8.24 4.48
C GLY A 39 -14.78 8.90 3.99
N LEU A 40 -14.81 10.21 3.70
CA LEU A 40 -13.66 10.95 3.19
C LEU A 40 -12.52 11.06 4.22
N THR A 41 -12.86 11.23 5.50
CA THR A 41 -11.84 11.21 6.56
C THR A 41 -11.27 9.80 6.77
N GLY A 42 -12.01 8.76 6.41
CA GLY A 42 -11.69 7.37 6.71
C GLY A 42 -12.10 6.97 8.14
N LEU A 43 -12.77 7.86 8.88
CA LEU A 43 -13.28 7.57 10.22
C LEU A 43 -14.30 6.43 10.21
N SER A 44 -15.01 6.21 9.09
CA SER A 44 -15.95 5.09 8.95
C SER A 44 -15.34 3.72 9.22
N TRP A 45 -14.03 3.54 9.04
CA TRP A 45 -13.31 2.28 9.30
C TRP A 45 -12.33 2.38 10.47
N TYR A 46 -12.44 3.44 11.27
CA TYR A 46 -11.52 3.69 12.38
C TYR A 46 -11.84 2.80 13.57
N ILE A 47 -10.84 2.11 14.09
CA ILE A 47 -10.93 1.38 15.35
C ILE A 47 -9.51 1.28 15.92
N ASN A 48 -9.37 1.60 17.21
CA ASN A 48 -8.23 1.14 17.99
C ASN A 48 -8.70 0.56 19.31
N VAL A 49 -7.94 -0.41 19.79
CA VAL A 49 -8.25 -1.16 21.01
C VAL A 49 -6.92 -1.44 21.71
N ASP A 50 -6.88 -1.25 23.04
CA ASP A 50 -5.77 -1.70 23.88
C ASP A 50 -6.07 -3.10 24.45
N ARG A 51 -5.22 -3.61 25.34
CA ARG A 51 -5.38 -4.98 25.88
C ARG A 51 -6.68 -5.21 26.62
N THR A 52 -7.32 -4.16 27.13
CA THR A 52 -8.51 -4.25 27.98
C THR A 52 -9.74 -3.61 27.35
N VAL A 53 -9.64 -3.11 26.12
CA VAL A 53 -10.71 -2.33 25.47
C VAL A 53 -11.08 -1.12 26.32
N SER A 54 -10.11 -0.33 26.77
CA SER A 54 -10.38 0.87 27.57
C SER A 54 -11.11 1.96 26.76
N PRO A 55 -11.84 2.88 27.41
CA PRO A 55 -12.53 3.98 26.74
C PRO A 55 -11.59 4.84 25.87
N SER A 56 -10.30 4.92 26.22
CA SER A 56 -9.31 5.70 25.48
C SER A 56 -9.07 5.19 24.05
N GLY A 57 -9.39 3.92 23.77
CA GLY A 57 -9.08 3.26 22.50
C GLY A 57 -9.52 4.04 21.27
N ILE A 58 -10.78 4.49 21.20
CA ILE A 58 -11.28 5.09 19.96
C ILE A 58 -10.58 6.40 19.60
N ALA A 59 -10.10 7.15 20.59
CA ALA A 59 -9.37 8.40 20.43
C ALA A 59 -7.84 8.21 20.40
N ALA A 60 -7.33 7.01 20.70
CA ALA A 60 -5.89 6.74 20.83
C ALA A 60 -5.18 6.57 19.48
N TYR A 61 -4.72 7.68 18.91
CA TYR A 61 -3.91 7.68 17.68
C TYR A 61 -3.09 8.96 17.51
N PRO A 62 -2.05 8.94 16.66
CA PRO A 62 -1.21 10.10 16.37
C PRO A 62 -1.97 11.25 15.66
N TRP A 63 -2.66 12.09 16.44
CA TRP A 63 -3.55 13.15 15.98
C TRP A 63 -2.87 14.17 15.07
N ALA A 64 -1.63 14.58 15.40
CA ALA A 64 -0.89 15.58 14.65
C ALA A 64 -0.61 15.17 13.20
N GLN A 65 -0.55 13.86 12.93
CA GLN A 65 -0.35 13.29 11.60
C GLN A 65 -1.68 12.97 10.91
N GLU A 66 -2.63 12.39 11.66
CA GLU A 66 -3.88 11.87 11.09
C GLU A 66 -4.89 12.98 10.77
N LEU A 67 -5.07 13.99 11.65
CA LEU A 67 -6.08 15.03 11.44
C LEU A 67 -5.84 15.87 10.18
N PRO A 68 -4.62 16.34 9.86
CA PRO A 68 -4.37 17.04 8.61
C PRO A 68 -4.62 16.15 7.38
N ALA A 69 -4.29 14.87 7.46
CA ALA A 69 -4.55 13.94 6.37
C ALA A 69 -6.06 13.71 6.17
N MET A 70 -6.84 13.60 7.25
CA MET A 70 -8.30 13.53 7.22
C MET A 70 -8.91 14.78 6.57
N ALA A 71 -8.42 15.96 6.96
CA ALA A 71 -8.84 17.26 6.44
C ALA A 71 -8.60 17.42 4.94
N SER A 72 -7.41 17.01 4.48
CA SER A 72 -7.02 17.22 3.09
C SER A 72 -7.91 16.45 2.11
N ARG A 73 -8.41 15.27 2.52
CA ARG A 73 -9.41 14.51 1.75
C ARG A 73 -10.80 15.14 1.76
N LEU A 74 -11.09 15.99 2.74
CA LEU A 74 -12.27 16.85 2.75
C LEU A 74 -12.08 18.13 1.93
N GLY A 75 -10.87 18.43 1.46
CA GLY A 75 -10.54 19.67 0.76
C GLY A 75 -10.18 20.83 1.70
N TYR A 76 -9.77 20.56 2.94
CA TYR A 76 -9.39 21.60 3.89
C TYR A 76 -7.97 21.41 4.41
N ASP A 77 -7.31 22.52 4.72
CA ASP A 77 -6.12 22.53 5.54
C ASP A 77 -6.48 22.73 7.01
N LEU A 78 -5.79 21.98 7.87
CA LEU A 78 -6.03 21.99 9.32
C LEU A 78 -4.75 22.41 10.04
N ALA A 79 -4.80 23.53 10.75
CA ALA A 79 -3.75 23.87 11.70
C ALA A 79 -3.94 23.01 12.95
N VAL A 80 -2.91 22.25 13.29
CA VAL A 80 -2.91 21.39 14.48
C VAL A 80 -1.86 21.88 15.45
N VAL A 81 -2.28 22.11 16.69
CA VAL A 81 -1.40 22.33 17.84
C VAL A 81 -1.47 21.09 18.70
N TYR A 82 -0.32 20.44 18.92
CA TYR A 82 -0.21 19.23 19.74
C TYR A 82 0.97 19.37 20.72
N ALA A 83 0.76 19.00 21.98
CA ALA A 83 1.79 18.75 22.97
C ALA A 83 1.22 17.87 24.10
N ASP A 84 1.90 16.79 24.46
CA ASP A 84 1.62 16.03 25.68
C ASP A 84 2.39 16.62 26.88
N ASP A 85 2.14 16.07 28.07
CA ASP A 85 2.74 16.52 29.33
C ASP A 85 4.24 16.25 29.44
N GLU A 86 4.77 15.37 28.61
CA GLU A 86 6.21 15.14 28.47
C GLU A 86 6.89 16.19 27.56
N ASP A 87 6.15 16.93 26.71
CA ASP A 87 6.74 17.97 25.86
C ASP A 87 7.12 19.21 26.70
N PRO A 88 8.42 19.60 26.76
CA PRO A 88 8.87 20.77 27.52
C PRO A 88 8.31 22.10 27.00
N ARG A 89 7.60 22.10 25.87
CA ARG A 89 6.97 23.26 25.25
C ARG A 89 5.47 23.32 25.49
N ILE A 90 4.89 22.47 26.35
CA ILE A 90 3.44 22.40 26.58
C ILE A 90 2.81 23.77 26.91
N ASP A 91 3.46 24.62 27.70
CA ASP A 91 2.93 25.97 27.99
C ASP A 91 2.92 26.87 26.74
N ARG A 92 3.93 26.77 25.88
CA ARG A 92 3.92 27.47 24.58
C ARG A 92 2.84 26.90 23.66
N ALA A 93 2.57 25.59 23.74
CA ALA A 93 1.49 24.95 23.00
C ALA A 93 0.11 25.43 23.47
N ARG A 94 -0.11 25.61 24.77
CA ARG A 94 -1.36 26.21 25.33
C ARG A 94 -1.61 27.60 24.75
N GLU A 95 -0.60 28.47 24.82
CA GLU A 95 -0.71 29.83 24.25
C GLU A 95 -0.93 29.81 22.73
N ARG A 96 -0.26 28.89 22.02
CA ARG A 96 -0.43 28.74 20.57
C ARG A 96 -1.82 28.21 20.23
N ALA A 97 -2.34 27.23 20.97
CA ALA A 97 -3.69 26.71 20.80
C ALA A 97 -4.72 27.82 21.03
N ALA A 98 -4.54 28.63 22.08
CA ALA A 98 -5.41 29.75 22.36
C ALA A 98 -5.44 30.78 21.21
N ARG A 99 -4.27 31.20 20.71
CA ARG A 99 -4.18 32.10 19.56
C ARG A 99 -4.79 31.50 18.29
N THR A 100 -4.48 30.24 18.00
CA THR A 100 -5.00 29.56 16.80
C THR A 100 -6.53 29.45 16.82
N ALA A 101 -7.11 29.20 18.00
CA ALA A 101 -8.56 29.18 18.17
C ALA A 101 -9.18 30.57 18.00
N ALA A 102 -8.59 31.60 18.59
CA ALA A 102 -9.04 32.99 18.44
C ALA A 102 -9.01 33.43 16.97
N GLU A 103 -7.90 33.18 16.26
CA GLU A 103 -7.76 33.47 14.83
C GLU A 103 -8.81 32.75 13.98
N SER A 104 -9.18 31.52 14.34
CA SER A 104 -10.26 30.77 13.68
C SER A 104 -11.63 31.40 13.92
N LEU A 105 -11.91 31.79 15.17
CA LEU A 105 -13.16 32.41 15.58
C LEU A 105 -13.35 33.80 14.97
N ASP A 106 -12.26 34.55 14.80
CA ASP A 106 -12.28 35.84 14.10
C ASP A 106 -12.68 35.70 12.62
N ARG A 107 -12.51 34.50 12.03
CA ARG A 107 -13.02 34.14 10.69
C ARG A 107 -14.45 33.57 10.72
N GLY A 108 -15.09 33.51 11.88
CA GLY A 108 -16.42 32.92 12.06
C GLY A 108 -16.41 31.38 12.08
N LEU A 109 -15.27 30.73 12.35
CA LEU A 109 -15.14 29.27 12.35
C LEU A 109 -14.78 28.75 13.75
N PRO A 110 -15.51 27.75 14.29
CA PRO A 110 -15.11 27.09 15.53
C PRO A 110 -13.83 26.27 15.32
N ALA A 111 -13.11 26.02 16.41
CA ALA A 111 -11.97 25.11 16.45
C ALA A 111 -12.33 23.83 17.22
N ILE A 112 -11.67 22.72 16.89
CA ILE A 112 -11.78 21.45 17.61
C ILE A 112 -10.76 21.44 18.74
N LEU A 113 -11.19 21.04 19.94
CA LEU A 113 -10.35 20.90 21.13
C LEU A 113 -10.55 19.52 21.74
N PHE A 114 -9.48 18.85 22.17
CA PHE A 114 -9.59 17.62 22.97
C PHE A 114 -9.57 17.92 24.46
N GLY A 115 -10.26 17.09 25.26
CA GLY A 115 -10.36 17.28 26.70
C GLY A 115 -11.49 18.24 27.10
N VAL A 116 -12.54 18.34 26.30
CA VAL A 116 -13.71 19.19 26.62
C VAL A 116 -14.67 18.39 27.50
N HIS A 117 -14.70 18.75 28.78
CA HIS A 117 -15.49 18.12 29.87
C HIS A 117 -15.09 16.69 30.24
N LEU A 118 -14.78 15.86 29.25
CA LEU A 118 -14.27 14.50 29.37
C LEU A 118 -13.03 14.36 28.45
N PRO A 119 -12.31 13.22 28.47
CA PRO A 119 -11.30 12.85 27.46
C PRO A 119 -11.87 12.66 26.04
N GLU A 120 -12.57 13.67 25.55
CA GLU A 120 -13.38 13.69 24.34
C GLU A 120 -13.09 14.96 23.54
N PHE A 121 -13.43 14.92 22.24
CA PHE A 121 -13.38 16.08 21.38
C PHE A 121 -14.59 16.98 21.63
N GLY A 122 -14.37 18.29 21.55
CA GLY A 122 -15.41 19.30 21.58
C GLY A 122 -15.05 20.48 20.68
N LEU A 123 -15.82 21.55 20.82
CA LEU A 123 -15.65 22.78 20.06
C LEU A 123 -15.18 23.90 20.97
N VAL A 124 -14.31 24.75 20.45
CA VAL A 124 -14.10 26.11 20.94
C VAL A 124 -14.98 27.01 20.07
N ARG A 125 -15.99 27.63 20.69
CA ARG A 125 -17.02 28.44 20.03
C ARG A 125 -16.95 29.92 20.38
N GLY A 126 -16.02 30.33 21.24
CA GLY A 126 -15.79 31.73 21.56
C GLY A 126 -14.53 31.93 22.40
N TYR A 127 -14.12 33.18 22.56
CA TYR A 127 -13.03 33.55 23.47
C TYR A 127 -13.27 34.91 24.13
N ASP A 128 -12.75 35.05 25.35
CA ASP A 128 -12.62 36.31 26.06
C ASP A 128 -11.12 36.62 26.26
N PRO A 129 -10.56 37.63 25.55
CA PRO A 129 -9.15 37.96 25.63
C PRO A 129 -8.77 38.58 26.98
N ASP A 130 -9.68 39.31 27.62
CA ASP A 130 -9.42 40.02 28.88
C ASP A 130 -9.46 39.03 30.06
N ALA A 131 -10.43 38.11 30.05
CA ALA A 131 -10.55 37.04 31.06
C ALA A 131 -9.63 35.83 30.79
N ARG A 132 -8.97 35.77 29.61
CA ARG A 132 -8.13 34.64 29.14
C ARG A 132 -8.85 33.30 29.21
N ARG A 133 -10.05 33.22 28.64
CA ARG A 133 -10.90 32.01 28.63
C ARG A 133 -11.41 31.69 27.25
N MET A 134 -11.59 30.40 26.98
CA MET A 134 -12.19 29.85 25.77
C MET A 134 -13.58 29.31 26.10
N PHE A 135 -14.61 29.78 25.40
CA PHE A 135 -15.95 29.22 25.49
C PHE A 135 -16.00 27.94 24.67
N VAL A 136 -16.50 26.87 25.29
CA VAL A 136 -16.50 25.53 24.72
C VAL A 136 -17.91 24.96 24.58
N SER A 137 -18.02 23.90 23.79
CA SER A 137 -19.20 23.05 23.70
C SER A 137 -18.74 21.59 23.60
N GLY A 138 -19.33 20.73 24.43
CA GLY A 138 -18.95 19.33 24.59
C GLY A 138 -20.13 18.44 24.98
N VAL A 139 -19.84 17.17 25.27
CA VAL A 139 -20.87 16.15 25.57
C VAL A 139 -21.61 16.39 26.90
N LEU A 140 -21.09 17.27 27.78
CA LEU A 140 -21.71 17.64 29.05
C LEU A 140 -22.23 19.09 29.05
N ASP A 141 -22.56 19.65 27.89
CA ASP A 141 -23.18 20.98 27.79
C ASP A 141 -24.39 21.14 28.72
N GLY A 142 -24.45 22.27 29.43
CA GLY A 142 -25.47 22.55 30.46
C GLY A 142 -25.27 21.83 31.80
N ARG A 143 -24.28 20.94 31.91
CA ARG A 143 -23.93 20.21 33.15
C ARG A 143 -22.50 20.44 33.63
N ALA A 144 -21.62 20.90 32.74
CA ALA A 144 -20.24 21.25 33.02
C ALA A 144 -19.98 22.73 32.66
N PRO A 145 -18.88 23.34 33.14
CA PRO A 145 -18.51 24.70 32.79
C PRO A 145 -18.45 24.90 31.27
N ASP A 146 -18.99 26.02 30.79
CA ASP A 146 -19.03 26.37 29.37
C ASP A 146 -17.78 27.13 28.90
N ALA A 147 -16.78 27.29 29.78
CA ALA A 147 -15.52 27.94 29.47
C ALA A 147 -14.32 27.27 30.15
N ILE A 148 -13.18 27.25 29.46
CA ILE A 148 -11.90 26.72 29.93
C ILE A 148 -10.87 27.86 29.96
N PRO A 149 -10.23 28.14 31.12
CA PRO A 149 -9.10 29.07 31.18
C PRO A 149 -7.94 28.61 30.29
N VAL A 150 -7.24 29.55 29.64
CA VAL A 150 -6.14 29.23 28.70
C VAL A 150 -5.02 28.40 29.37
N ASP A 151 -4.71 28.67 30.64
CA ASP A 151 -3.70 27.93 31.42
C ASP A 151 -4.15 26.51 31.81
N GLN A 152 -5.44 26.19 31.65
CA GLN A 152 -6.03 24.88 31.92
C GLN A 152 -6.21 24.02 30.64
N LEU A 153 -5.91 24.56 29.46
CA LEU A 153 -5.92 23.78 28.22
C LEU A 153 -4.97 22.57 28.34
N GLY A 154 -5.50 21.37 28.09
CA GLY A 154 -4.73 20.12 28.18
C GLY A 154 -4.28 19.72 29.59
N ARG A 155 -5.01 20.13 30.64
CA ARG A 155 -4.80 19.67 32.04
C ARG A 155 -5.88 18.70 32.55
N GLY A 156 -6.64 18.08 31.65
CA GLY A 156 -7.66 17.08 32.00
C GLY A 156 -7.06 15.72 32.35
N ASP A 157 -7.91 14.70 32.48
CA ASP A 157 -7.51 13.33 32.82
C ASP A 157 -6.49 12.74 31.84
N VAL A 158 -6.53 13.19 30.59
CA VAL A 158 -5.49 12.95 29.59
C VAL A 158 -4.78 14.29 29.35
N PRO A 159 -3.56 14.47 29.90
CA PRO A 159 -2.89 15.77 29.96
C PRO A 159 -2.22 16.11 28.62
N VAL A 160 -3.05 16.43 27.62
CA VAL A 160 -2.61 16.74 26.25
C VAL A 160 -3.28 17.99 25.73
N VAL A 161 -2.49 18.89 25.16
CA VAL A 161 -2.99 20.03 24.39
C VAL A 161 -3.16 19.56 22.96
N LEU A 162 -4.40 19.37 22.51
CA LEU A 162 -4.72 19.18 21.09
C LEU A 162 -5.77 20.21 20.66
N LEU A 163 -5.40 21.05 19.71
CA LEU A 163 -6.32 21.94 19.01
C LEU A 163 -6.19 21.79 17.49
N ALA A 164 -7.32 21.77 16.80
CA ALA A 164 -7.42 21.65 15.35
C ALA A 164 -8.34 22.75 14.79
N ALA A 165 -7.87 23.58 13.87
CA ALA A 165 -8.65 24.66 13.26
C ALA A 165 -8.53 24.69 11.73
N LEU A 166 -9.65 24.85 11.02
CA LEU A 166 -9.68 25.01 9.57
C LEU A 166 -8.97 26.32 9.17
N GLN A 167 -8.02 26.24 8.24
CA GLN A 167 -7.19 27.39 7.82
C GLN A 167 -7.64 28.01 6.51
N SER A 168 -8.15 27.18 5.60
CA SER A 168 -8.49 27.57 4.22
C SER A 168 -9.97 27.33 3.94
N GLY A 169 -10.45 27.99 2.88
CA GLY A 169 -11.71 27.59 2.24
C GLY A 169 -11.58 26.21 1.59
N ARG A 170 -12.71 25.59 1.27
CA ARG A 170 -12.72 24.27 0.65
C ARG A 170 -12.06 24.30 -0.72
N ALA A 171 -11.01 23.51 -0.90
CA ALA A 171 -10.44 23.22 -2.21
C ALA A 171 -11.46 22.46 -3.07
N ASP A 172 -11.51 22.78 -4.36
CA ASP A 172 -12.30 22.01 -5.31
C ASP A 172 -11.56 20.71 -5.62
N LEU A 173 -12.04 19.62 -5.03
CA LEU A 173 -11.49 18.28 -5.23
C LEU A 173 -12.40 17.49 -6.16
N ASP A 174 -11.80 16.76 -7.09
CA ASP A 174 -12.51 15.71 -7.83
C ASP A 174 -13.05 14.67 -6.82
N PRO A 175 -14.39 14.49 -6.72
CA PRO A 175 -14.98 13.60 -5.73
C PRO A 175 -14.57 12.13 -5.87
N ASP A 176 -14.33 11.63 -7.09
CA ASP A 176 -13.88 10.25 -7.31
C ASP A 176 -12.43 10.09 -6.85
N VAL A 177 -11.57 11.08 -7.14
CA VAL A 177 -10.17 11.07 -6.68
C VAL A 177 -10.09 11.11 -5.16
N ALA A 178 -10.80 12.05 -4.52
CA ALA A 178 -10.85 12.17 -3.07
C ALA A 178 -11.44 10.92 -2.41
N GLY A 179 -12.54 10.39 -2.96
CA GLY A 179 -13.18 9.17 -2.51
C GLY A 179 -12.26 7.95 -2.54
N ARG A 180 -11.58 7.72 -3.66
CA ARG A 180 -10.61 6.61 -3.79
C ARG A 180 -9.37 6.81 -2.92
N ALA A 181 -8.94 8.06 -2.69
CA ALA A 181 -7.88 8.35 -1.74
C ALA A 181 -8.31 7.98 -0.31
N ALA A 182 -9.54 8.28 0.07
CA ALA A 182 -10.10 7.91 1.37
C ALA A 182 -10.23 6.39 1.56
N VAL A 183 -10.77 5.67 0.57
CA VAL A 183 -10.83 4.20 0.57
C VAL A 183 -9.42 3.58 0.71
N ARG A 184 -8.41 4.11 0.00
CA ARG A 184 -7.02 3.66 0.16
C ARG A 184 -6.49 3.87 1.58
N ALA A 185 -6.75 5.03 2.17
CA ALA A 185 -6.35 5.32 3.53
C ALA A 185 -7.01 4.36 4.53
N ALA A 186 -8.33 4.11 4.36
CA ALA A 186 -9.09 3.16 5.16
C ALA A 186 -8.54 1.73 5.05
N VAL A 187 -8.30 1.24 3.83
CA VAL A 187 -7.70 -0.08 3.59
C VAL A 187 -6.34 -0.20 4.27
N ARG A 188 -5.42 0.75 4.04
CA ARG A 188 -4.08 0.71 4.65
C ARG A 188 -4.17 0.63 6.16
N ARG A 189 -5.02 1.46 6.77
CA ARG A 189 -5.23 1.47 8.21
C ARG A 189 -5.85 0.16 8.71
N ALA A 190 -6.84 -0.37 8.02
CA ALA A 190 -7.45 -1.66 8.36
C ALA A 190 -6.43 -2.80 8.34
N ARG A 191 -5.45 -2.76 7.43
CA ARG A 191 -4.32 -3.71 7.37
C ARG A 191 -3.22 -3.45 8.41
N GLY A 192 -3.40 -2.49 9.31
CA GLY A 192 -2.39 -2.12 10.32
C GLY A 192 -1.19 -1.34 9.77
N VAL A 193 -1.30 -0.78 8.56
CA VAL A 193 -0.24 0.01 7.93
C VAL A 193 -0.41 1.48 8.31
N GLY A 194 0.60 2.04 8.96
CA GLY A 194 0.68 3.46 9.30
C GLY A 194 1.09 3.71 10.76
N PRO A 195 1.11 4.98 11.17
CA PRO A 195 1.40 5.38 12.54
C PRO A 195 0.42 4.74 13.54
N ARG A 196 0.94 4.34 14.71
CA ARG A 196 0.19 3.74 15.81
C ARG A 196 0.69 4.31 17.13
N LEU A 197 -0.22 4.47 18.09
CA LEU A 197 0.16 4.78 19.46
C LEU A 197 0.57 3.48 20.17
N GLY A 198 1.64 3.52 20.97
CA GLY A 198 2.12 2.36 21.72
C GLY A 198 1.03 1.78 22.63
N GLY A 199 0.92 0.45 22.66
CA GLY A 199 -0.09 -0.25 23.48
C GLY A 199 -1.44 -0.50 22.79
N PHE A 200 -1.70 0.16 21.66
CA PHE A 200 -2.94 0.03 20.89
C PHE A 200 -2.70 -0.71 19.58
N ASP A 201 -3.64 -1.58 19.23
CA ASP A 201 -3.77 -2.09 17.86
C ASP A 201 -4.81 -1.26 17.09
N ALA A 202 -4.70 -1.27 15.76
CA ALA A 202 -5.58 -0.55 14.84
C ALA A 202 -6.09 -1.48 13.74
N GLY A 203 -7.30 -1.21 13.22
CA GLY A 203 -7.83 -1.96 12.08
C GLY A 203 -8.21 -3.41 12.42
N LEU A 204 -7.97 -4.35 11.49
CA LEU A 204 -8.21 -5.79 11.68
C LEU A 204 -7.49 -6.38 12.91
N PRO A 205 -6.23 -6.01 13.21
CA PRO A 205 -5.59 -6.38 14.48
C PRO A 205 -6.36 -5.92 15.74
N ALA A 206 -6.99 -4.75 15.71
CA ALA A 206 -7.80 -4.28 16.85
C ALA A 206 -9.03 -5.16 17.10
N TRP A 207 -9.66 -5.67 16.03
CA TRP A 207 -10.75 -6.64 16.15
C TRP A 207 -10.30 -7.93 16.84
N ALA A 208 -9.15 -8.48 16.43
CA ALA A 208 -8.58 -9.67 17.06
C ALA A 208 -8.26 -9.44 18.54
N ARG A 209 -7.73 -8.26 18.89
CA ARG A 209 -7.46 -7.87 20.27
C ARG A 209 -8.72 -7.73 21.11
N TRP A 210 -9.76 -7.11 20.56
CA TRP A 210 -11.06 -6.99 21.24
C TRP A 210 -11.67 -8.37 21.51
N HIS A 211 -11.63 -9.25 20.50
CA HIS A 211 -12.07 -10.63 20.66
C HIS A 211 -11.29 -11.36 21.78
N ASP A 212 -9.96 -11.26 21.79
CA ASP A 212 -9.10 -11.89 22.82
C ASP A 212 -9.39 -11.34 24.24
N ALA A 213 -9.64 -10.03 24.38
CA ALA A 213 -10.02 -9.43 25.65
C ALA A 213 -11.35 -9.97 26.18
N LEU A 214 -12.35 -10.12 25.31
CA LEU A 214 -13.64 -10.74 25.64
C LEU A 214 -13.48 -12.22 26.02
N ASP A 215 -12.68 -12.97 25.27
CA ASP A 215 -12.46 -14.40 25.51
C ASP A 215 -11.81 -14.67 26.87
N ARG A 216 -10.77 -13.88 27.20
CA ARG A 216 -10.06 -13.98 28.49
C ARG A 216 -10.82 -13.36 29.65
N GLY A 217 -11.87 -12.60 29.39
CA GLY A 217 -12.54 -11.79 30.42
C GLY A 217 -11.72 -10.61 30.93
N ALA A 218 -10.68 -10.21 30.20
CA ALA A 218 -9.81 -9.09 30.53
C ALA A 218 -10.34 -7.80 29.87
N ILE A 219 -11.62 -7.48 30.10
CA ILE A 219 -12.29 -6.36 29.47
C ILE A 219 -12.72 -5.31 30.50
N ASP A 220 -12.51 -4.04 30.17
CA ASP A 220 -13.14 -2.91 30.84
C ASP A 220 -14.59 -2.79 30.34
N PRO A 221 -15.63 -3.01 31.18
CA PRO A 221 -17.01 -2.91 30.75
C PRO A 221 -17.36 -1.55 30.16
N ALA A 222 -16.85 -0.46 30.73
CA ALA A 222 -17.15 0.90 30.26
C ALA A 222 -16.51 1.15 28.90
N GLY A 223 -15.25 0.75 28.76
CA GLY A 223 -14.55 0.87 27.48
C GLY A 223 -15.13 -0.02 26.39
N HIS A 224 -15.60 -1.23 26.73
CA HIS A 224 -16.35 -2.08 25.81
C HIS A 224 -17.62 -1.40 25.29
N ALA A 225 -18.47 -0.92 26.20
CA ALA A 225 -19.73 -0.28 25.86
C ALA A 225 -19.49 0.98 25.03
N TYR A 226 -18.57 1.85 25.44
CA TYR A 226 -18.23 3.04 24.71
C TYR A 226 -17.68 2.75 23.30
N THR A 227 -16.69 1.85 23.20
CA THR A 227 -16.08 1.46 21.92
C THR A 227 -17.14 0.88 20.98
N LEU A 228 -18.04 0.06 21.49
CA LEU A 228 -19.15 -0.51 20.72
C LEU A 228 -20.06 0.55 20.13
N HIS A 229 -20.54 1.50 20.94
CA HIS A 229 -21.42 2.57 20.48
C HIS A 229 -20.71 3.50 19.49
N ALA A 230 -19.45 3.86 19.74
CA ALA A 230 -18.66 4.71 18.86
C ALA A 230 -18.35 4.03 17.52
N VAL A 231 -17.90 2.78 17.52
CA VAL A 231 -17.60 2.02 16.29
C VAL A 231 -18.88 1.75 15.50
N ALA A 232 -20.01 1.44 16.15
CA ALA A 232 -21.30 1.27 15.47
C ALA A 232 -21.72 2.54 14.71
N GLU A 233 -21.62 3.71 15.35
CA GLU A 233 -21.91 5.00 14.71
C GLU A 233 -20.98 5.26 13.51
N LEU A 234 -19.68 5.00 13.67
CA LEU A 234 -18.73 5.11 12.57
C LEU A 234 -19.10 4.16 11.42
N ARG A 235 -19.47 2.91 11.69
CA ARG A 235 -19.81 1.94 10.65
C ARG A 235 -21.11 2.26 9.92
N ALA A 236 -22.04 2.96 10.56
CA ALA A 236 -23.26 3.44 9.92
C ALA A 236 -22.98 4.40 8.76
N THR A 237 -21.82 5.07 8.76
CA THR A 237 -21.40 5.99 7.69
C THR A 237 -20.72 5.31 6.50
N ALA A 238 -20.22 4.08 6.67
CA ALA A 238 -19.36 3.41 5.68
C ALA A 238 -20.11 3.02 4.40
N ALA A 239 -21.21 2.28 4.53
CA ALA A 239 -21.90 1.73 3.37
C ALA A 239 -22.54 2.81 2.48
N PRO A 240 -23.26 3.83 3.01
CA PRO A 240 -23.80 4.90 2.18
C PRO A 240 -22.72 5.67 1.41
N PHE A 241 -21.54 5.85 2.00
CA PHE A 241 -20.41 6.47 1.32
C PHE A 241 -19.90 5.58 0.16
N LEU A 242 -19.70 4.28 0.39
CA LEU A 242 -19.28 3.36 -0.67
C LEU A 242 -20.31 3.28 -1.81
N ASP A 243 -21.60 3.30 -1.49
CA ASP A 243 -22.68 3.32 -2.49
C ASP A 243 -22.58 4.57 -3.39
N ARG A 244 -22.19 5.73 -2.85
CA ARG A 244 -21.95 6.98 -3.61
C ARG A 244 -20.71 6.95 -4.49
N LEU A 245 -19.66 6.22 -4.08
CA LEU A 245 -18.47 6.01 -4.91
C LEU A 245 -18.73 5.09 -6.12
N GLY A 246 -19.88 4.43 -6.15
CA GLY A 246 -20.41 3.76 -7.33
C GLY A 246 -20.00 2.29 -7.47
N PRO A 247 -20.20 1.71 -8.67
CA PRO A 247 -20.20 0.25 -8.87
C PRO A 247 -18.90 -0.45 -8.48
N ALA A 248 -17.77 0.24 -8.54
CA ALA A 248 -16.47 -0.32 -8.16
C ALA A 248 -16.43 -0.80 -6.70
N PHE A 249 -17.29 -0.26 -5.83
CA PHE A 249 -17.33 -0.58 -4.40
C PHE A 249 -18.64 -1.26 -3.96
N ALA A 250 -19.50 -1.64 -4.90
CA ALA A 250 -20.80 -2.23 -4.61
C ALA A 250 -20.70 -3.55 -3.82
N GLU A 251 -19.62 -4.31 -3.99
CA GLU A 251 -19.36 -5.55 -3.24
C GLU A 251 -19.05 -5.27 -1.75
N ALA A 252 -18.40 -4.15 -1.43
CA ALA A 252 -17.98 -3.83 -0.07
C ALA A 252 -19.13 -3.30 0.82
N ALA A 253 -20.10 -2.59 0.24
CA ALA A 253 -21.16 -1.94 0.99
C ALA A 253 -22.06 -2.92 1.81
N PRO A 254 -22.51 -4.08 1.29
CA PRO A 254 -23.24 -5.07 2.08
C PRO A 254 -22.46 -5.60 3.28
N HIS A 255 -21.15 -5.78 3.15
CA HIS A 255 -20.29 -6.21 4.25
C HIS A 255 -20.16 -5.12 5.33
N CYS A 256 -20.02 -3.85 4.94
CA CYS A 256 -20.04 -2.73 5.88
C CYS A 256 -21.37 -2.62 6.64
N ARG A 257 -22.52 -2.80 5.94
CA ARG A 257 -23.84 -2.86 6.58
C ARG A 257 -23.90 -3.98 7.60
N ARG A 258 -23.43 -5.18 7.25
CA ARG A 258 -23.40 -6.33 8.15
C ARG A 258 -22.58 -6.05 9.42
N THR A 259 -21.40 -5.43 9.30
CA THR A 259 -20.60 -5.01 10.46
C THR A 259 -21.41 -4.05 11.34
N CYS A 260 -22.02 -3.01 10.75
CA CYS A 260 -22.84 -2.04 11.48
C CYS A 260 -24.02 -2.69 12.21
N ASP A 261 -24.79 -3.54 11.52
CA ASP A 261 -25.97 -4.21 12.08
C ASP A 261 -25.63 -5.08 13.28
N LEU A 262 -24.51 -5.82 13.21
CA LEU A 262 -24.01 -6.66 14.31
C LEU A 262 -23.64 -5.82 15.53
N LEU A 263 -22.95 -4.69 15.31
CA LEU A 263 -22.55 -3.80 16.40
C LEU A 263 -23.75 -3.07 17.01
N LEU A 264 -24.70 -2.61 16.19
CA LEU A 264 -25.92 -1.97 16.68
C LEU A 264 -26.77 -2.93 17.50
N ALA A 265 -26.90 -4.19 17.06
CA ALA A 265 -27.58 -5.22 17.83
C ALA A 265 -26.92 -5.43 19.20
N LEU A 266 -25.58 -5.57 19.24
CA LEU A 266 -24.86 -5.71 20.51
C LEU A 266 -24.95 -4.44 21.38
N ALA A 267 -24.96 -3.26 20.76
CA ALA A 267 -25.05 -1.97 21.45
C ALA A 267 -26.42 -1.76 22.11
N ALA A 268 -27.49 -2.31 21.53
CA ALA A 268 -28.82 -2.28 22.11
C ALA A 268 -28.89 -3.02 23.46
N ASP A 269 -28.11 -4.10 23.60
CA ASP A 269 -28.02 -4.90 24.82
C ASP A 269 -26.94 -4.42 25.81
N THR A 270 -26.10 -3.46 25.39
CA THR A 270 -24.97 -2.94 26.17
C THR A 270 -25.15 -1.44 26.37
N PRO A 271 -25.81 -0.98 27.45
CA PRO A 271 -26.16 0.42 27.63
C PRO A 271 -24.91 1.32 27.68
N TRP A 272 -25.06 2.58 27.24
CA TRP A 272 -24.03 3.60 27.44
C TRP A 272 -24.70 4.97 27.73
N PRO A 273 -24.40 5.61 28.88
CA PRO A 273 -23.47 5.20 29.94
C PRO A 273 -23.92 3.94 30.71
N LEU A 274 -22.97 3.26 31.34
CA LEU A 274 -23.26 2.06 32.13
C LEU A 274 -23.96 2.40 33.46
N PRO A 275 -24.95 1.59 33.88
CA PRO A 275 -25.46 1.62 35.25
C PRO A 275 -24.37 1.29 36.28
N GLU A 276 -24.50 1.82 37.49
CA GLU A 276 -23.60 1.47 38.60
C GLU A 276 -23.63 -0.05 38.85
N GLY A 277 -22.45 -0.64 39.05
CA GLY A 277 -22.31 -2.09 39.26
C GLY A 277 -22.54 -2.95 38.01
N TYR A 278 -22.68 -2.36 36.83
CA TYR A 278 -22.80 -3.14 35.59
C TYR A 278 -21.54 -3.97 35.34
N GLY A 279 -21.74 -5.27 35.10
CA GLY A 279 -20.72 -6.19 34.65
C GLY A 279 -21.26 -7.08 33.55
N LEU A 280 -20.40 -7.45 32.61
CA LEU A 280 -20.74 -8.44 31.58
C LEU A 280 -20.82 -9.82 32.23
N SER A 281 -22.02 -10.41 32.24
CA SER A 281 -22.20 -11.81 32.63
C SER A 281 -21.39 -12.72 31.70
N THR A 282 -21.02 -13.93 32.14
CA THR A 282 -20.31 -14.89 31.29
C THR A 282 -21.06 -15.15 29.98
N THR A 283 -22.39 -15.30 30.04
CA THR A 283 -23.24 -15.50 28.86
C THR A 283 -23.21 -14.28 27.93
N ALA A 284 -23.37 -13.06 28.48
CA ALA A 284 -23.31 -11.84 27.68
C ALA A 284 -21.93 -11.63 27.04
N ARG A 285 -20.87 -11.96 27.77
CA ARG A 285 -19.49 -11.88 27.27
C ARG A 285 -19.23 -12.84 26.12
N VAL A 286 -19.71 -14.09 26.22
CA VAL A 286 -19.60 -15.07 25.13
C VAL A 286 -20.37 -14.60 23.90
N ALA A 287 -21.60 -14.11 24.09
CA ALA A 287 -22.40 -13.55 22.99
C ALA A 287 -21.71 -12.35 22.33
N ALA A 288 -21.14 -11.43 23.13
CA ALA A 288 -20.37 -10.30 22.64
C ALA A 288 -19.13 -10.77 21.86
N ARG A 289 -18.38 -11.74 22.37
CA ARG A 289 -17.20 -12.32 21.69
C ARG A 289 -17.57 -12.83 20.30
N ASP A 290 -18.63 -13.63 20.22
CA ASP A 290 -19.06 -14.25 18.96
C ASP A 290 -19.59 -13.19 17.96
N ALA A 291 -20.31 -12.17 18.46
CA ALA A 291 -20.75 -11.04 17.64
C ALA A 291 -19.57 -10.20 17.11
N ILE A 292 -18.55 -9.94 17.94
CA ILE A 292 -17.32 -9.23 17.55
C ILE A 292 -16.53 -10.04 16.53
N ALA A 293 -16.44 -11.37 16.65
CA ALA A 293 -15.83 -12.23 15.63
C ALA A 293 -16.57 -12.12 14.28
N ALA A 294 -17.90 -12.20 14.30
CA ALA A 294 -18.70 -12.09 13.08
C ALA A 294 -18.59 -10.69 12.43
N ALA A 295 -18.51 -9.63 13.24
CA ALA A 295 -18.29 -8.26 12.78
C ALA A 295 -16.89 -8.10 12.16
N ALA A 296 -15.86 -8.69 12.78
CA ALA A 296 -14.49 -8.70 12.27
C ALA A 296 -14.39 -9.41 10.91
N ASP A 297 -15.03 -10.56 10.75
CA ASP A 297 -15.09 -11.29 9.48
C ASP A 297 -15.80 -10.49 8.39
N ALA A 298 -16.89 -9.80 8.73
CA ALA A 298 -17.60 -8.93 7.81
C ALA A 298 -16.73 -7.72 7.40
N GLU A 299 -16.06 -7.08 8.37
CA GLU A 299 -15.12 -5.99 8.11
C GLU A 299 -13.98 -6.45 7.19
N ALA A 300 -13.37 -7.61 7.46
CA ALA A 300 -12.30 -8.16 6.62
C ALA A 300 -12.75 -8.34 5.16
N ARG A 301 -13.94 -8.90 4.94
CA ARG A 301 -14.51 -9.04 3.58
C ARG A 301 -14.80 -7.69 2.94
N ALA A 302 -15.26 -6.70 3.70
CA ALA A 302 -15.46 -5.34 3.20
C ALA A 302 -14.13 -4.72 2.73
N ILE A 303 -13.06 -4.86 3.53
CA ILE A 303 -11.73 -4.36 3.19
C ILE A 303 -11.15 -5.07 1.97
N ASP A 304 -11.28 -6.39 1.86
CA ASP A 304 -10.86 -7.15 0.68
C ASP A 304 -11.63 -6.68 -0.58
N ALA A 305 -12.93 -6.44 -0.47
CA ALA A 305 -13.77 -5.93 -1.56
C ALA A 305 -13.40 -4.48 -1.94
N MET A 306 -13.08 -3.63 -0.97
CA MET A 306 -12.57 -2.27 -1.22
C MET A 306 -11.23 -2.29 -1.97
N GLU A 307 -10.31 -3.19 -1.60
CA GLU A 307 -9.06 -3.40 -2.32
C GLU A 307 -9.29 -3.84 -3.76
N ARG A 308 -10.20 -4.80 -3.99
CA ARG A 308 -10.62 -5.21 -5.34
C ARG A 308 -11.20 -4.04 -6.13
N GLY A 309 -12.08 -3.25 -5.52
CA GLY A 309 -12.67 -2.06 -6.15
C GLY A 309 -11.65 -0.99 -6.55
N LEU A 310 -10.63 -0.78 -5.72
CA LEU A 310 -9.50 0.09 -6.05
C LEU A 310 -8.68 -0.46 -7.23
N ARG A 311 -8.41 -1.77 -7.25
CA ARG A 311 -7.70 -2.43 -8.37
C ARG A 311 -8.51 -2.34 -9.66
N GLU A 312 -9.79 -2.67 -9.62
CA GLU A 312 -10.67 -2.61 -10.80
C GLU A 312 -10.82 -1.18 -11.32
N GLY A 313 -10.93 -0.18 -10.44
CA GLY A 313 -10.93 1.22 -10.85
C GLY A 313 -9.64 1.62 -11.57
N ARG A 314 -8.48 1.17 -11.07
CA ARG A 314 -7.18 1.37 -11.77
C ARG A 314 -7.14 0.65 -13.11
N ARG A 315 -7.61 -0.59 -13.19
CA ARG A 315 -7.71 -1.37 -14.44
C ARG A 315 -8.61 -0.72 -15.47
N SER A 316 -9.81 -0.31 -15.06
CA SER A 316 -10.77 0.40 -15.91
C SER A 316 -10.18 1.71 -16.44
N ARG A 317 -9.51 2.49 -15.58
CA ARG A 317 -8.78 3.70 -15.99
C ARG A 317 -7.67 3.40 -16.98
N ALA A 318 -6.82 2.42 -16.68
CA ALA A 318 -5.75 2.01 -17.57
C ALA A 318 -6.27 1.54 -18.94
N ARG A 319 -7.34 0.74 -18.98
CA ARG A 319 -7.98 0.29 -20.23
C ARG A 319 -8.43 1.45 -21.11
N ARG A 320 -8.99 2.51 -20.51
CA ARG A 320 -9.46 3.69 -21.22
C ARG A 320 -8.33 4.63 -21.64
N ASP A 321 -7.39 4.88 -20.73
CA ASP A 321 -6.46 6.01 -20.86
C ASP A 321 -5.09 5.56 -21.40
N VAL A 322 -4.65 4.34 -21.11
CA VAL A 322 -3.34 3.86 -21.56
C VAL A 322 -3.47 3.25 -22.96
N ARG A 323 -2.53 3.54 -23.84
CA ARG A 323 -2.43 2.93 -25.17
C ARG A 323 -1.27 1.95 -25.20
N VAL A 324 -1.53 0.71 -25.61
CA VAL A 324 -0.46 -0.24 -25.94
C VAL A 324 -0.20 -0.17 -27.43
N ARG A 325 1.06 0.03 -27.82
CA ARG A 325 1.50 0.05 -29.22
C ARG A 325 2.83 -0.66 -29.40
N GLU A 326 3.09 -1.10 -30.61
CA GLU A 326 4.40 -1.61 -31.00
C GLU A 326 5.44 -0.48 -30.95
N ALA A 327 6.63 -0.81 -30.45
CA ALA A 327 7.75 0.11 -30.29
C ALA A 327 8.72 -0.03 -31.47
N GLY A 328 9.13 1.10 -32.04
CA GLY A 328 10.15 1.16 -33.09
C GLY A 328 11.50 1.67 -32.57
N PRO A 329 12.53 1.76 -33.43
CA PRO A 329 13.87 2.24 -33.04
C PRO A 329 13.89 3.61 -32.34
N ALA A 330 12.95 4.50 -32.68
CA ALA A 330 12.80 5.80 -32.03
C ALA A 330 12.36 5.70 -30.55
N ASP A 331 11.71 4.60 -30.17
CA ASP A 331 11.17 4.38 -28.83
C ASP A 331 12.15 3.67 -27.89
N VAL A 332 13.38 3.39 -28.34
CA VAL A 332 14.34 2.61 -27.54
C VAL A 332 14.65 3.23 -26.17
N GLY A 333 14.53 4.56 -26.05
CA GLY A 333 14.69 5.27 -24.77
C GLY A 333 13.59 4.98 -23.75
N ALA A 334 12.39 4.61 -24.22
CA ALA A 334 11.25 4.23 -23.37
C ALA A 334 11.34 2.80 -22.86
N LEU A 335 12.11 1.93 -23.53
CA LEU A 335 12.37 0.58 -23.06
C LEU A 335 13.23 0.61 -21.79
N PHE A 336 13.04 -0.37 -20.92
CA PHE A 336 13.88 -0.59 -19.73
C PHE A 336 13.92 0.54 -18.69
N ARG A 337 12.96 1.50 -18.71
CA ARG A 337 12.89 2.55 -17.67
C ARG A 337 12.71 2.01 -16.26
N TYR A 338 12.23 0.77 -16.14
CA TYR A 338 12.18 0.02 -14.89
C TYR A 338 13.49 -0.11 -14.14
N ALA A 339 14.63 0.07 -14.81
CA ALA A 339 15.92 0.09 -14.14
C ALA A 339 15.94 1.15 -13.02
N GLU A 340 15.16 2.22 -13.14
CA GLU A 340 14.97 3.23 -12.09
C GLU A 340 14.23 2.69 -10.84
N ASP A 341 13.42 1.64 -11.00
CA ASP A 341 12.61 1.02 -9.93
C ASP A 341 13.32 -0.15 -9.22
N ILE A 342 14.40 -0.69 -9.79
CA ILE A 342 15.08 -1.89 -9.27
C ILE A 342 16.24 -1.47 -8.38
N PRO A 343 16.31 -1.93 -7.11
CA PRO A 343 17.36 -1.54 -6.18
C PRO A 343 18.70 -2.25 -6.44
N LEU A 344 19.08 -2.43 -7.71
CA LEU A 344 20.33 -3.06 -8.12
C LEU A 344 21.34 -1.98 -8.53
N ALA A 345 22.54 -2.02 -7.95
CA ALA A 345 23.62 -1.12 -8.35
C ALA A 345 23.90 -1.23 -9.86
N ASP A 346 24.22 -0.10 -10.49
CA ASP A 346 24.62 0.01 -11.90
C ASP A 346 23.56 -0.43 -12.94
N VAL A 347 22.33 -0.77 -12.51
CA VAL A 347 21.28 -1.24 -13.42
C VAL A 347 20.86 -0.16 -14.43
N ALA A 348 20.92 1.13 -14.07
CA ALA A 348 20.65 2.23 -14.98
C ALA A 348 21.70 2.31 -16.11
N ALA A 349 22.98 2.20 -15.76
CA ALA A 349 24.06 2.16 -16.75
C ALA A 349 23.99 0.91 -17.64
N ALA A 350 23.61 -0.23 -17.05
CA ALA A 350 23.34 -1.45 -17.81
C ALA A 350 22.16 -1.28 -18.77
N ALA A 351 21.11 -0.56 -18.35
CA ALA A 351 19.96 -0.27 -19.21
C ALA A 351 20.35 0.55 -20.43
N ASP A 352 21.20 1.57 -20.28
CA ASP A 352 21.67 2.39 -21.41
C ASP A 352 22.48 1.57 -22.42
N ARG A 353 23.35 0.68 -21.96
CA ARG A 353 24.08 -0.23 -22.84
C ARG A 353 23.15 -1.20 -23.56
N VAL A 354 22.17 -1.76 -22.85
CA VAL A 354 21.19 -2.65 -23.45
C VAL A 354 20.35 -1.90 -24.49
N ARG A 355 19.90 -0.68 -24.21
CA ARG A 355 19.19 0.18 -25.18
C ARG A 355 20.02 0.38 -26.46
N ALA A 356 21.31 0.67 -26.33
CA ALA A 356 22.19 0.80 -27.48
C ALA A 356 22.27 -0.50 -28.29
N ALA A 357 22.40 -1.65 -27.63
CA ALA A 357 22.51 -2.96 -28.27
C ALA A 357 21.21 -3.44 -28.95
N VAL A 358 20.05 -3.03 -28.46
CA VAL A 358 18.76 -3.46 -29.04
C VAL A 358 18.23 -2.55 -30.14
N ARG A 359 18.76 -1.32 -30.27
CA ARG A 359 18.24 -0.30 -31.20
C ARG A 359 18.11 -0.84 -32.62
N ASP A 360 19.15 -1.49 -33.13
CA ASP A 360 19.19 -1.98 -34.51
C ASP A 360 18.46 -3.31 -34.70
N ARG A 361 18.15 -4.00 -33.59
CA ARG A 361 17.39 -5.26 -33.60
C ARG A 361 15.88 -5.03 -33.51
N LEU A 362 15.44 -3.88 -33.00
CA LEU A 362 14.05 -3.57 -32.75
C LEU A 362 13.27 -3.37 -34.06
N GLY A 363 12.23 -4.17 -34.26
CA GLY A 363 11.48 -4.28 -35.51
C GLY A 363 12.06 -5.26 -36.53
N ALA A 364 13.29 -5.75 -36.32
CA ALA A 364 13.93 -6.76 -37.15
C ALA A 364 13.82 -8.16 -36.51
N THR A 365 14.64 -8.42 -35.49
CA THR A 365 14.64 -9.69 -34.74
C THR A 365 13.95 -9.55 -33.38
N LEU A 366 13.92 -8.33 -32.82
CA LEU A 366 13.25 -8.03 -31.57
C LEU A 366 11.92 -7.34 -31.85
N ARG A 367 10.90 -7.72 -31.08
CA ARG A 367 9.58 -7.07 -31.04
C ARG A 367 9.42 -6.47 -29.64
N ALA A 368 8.87 -5.28 -29.55
CA ALA A 368 8.53 -4.71 -28.26
C ALA A 368 7.23 -3.93 -28.32
N ALA A 369 6.58 -3.82 -27.16
CA ALA A 369 5.44 -2.96 -26.95
C ALA A 369 5.69 -2.01 -25.79
N ILE A 370 5.09 -0.83 -25.89
CA ILE A 370 5.07 0.17 -24.85
C ILE A 370 3.61 0.49 -24.53
N ALA A 371 3.30 0.55 -23.25
CA ALA A 371 2.06 1.05 -22.71
C ALA A 371 2.28 2.52 -22.31
N GLU A 372 1.59 3.47 -22.96
CA GLU A 372 1.77 4.91 -22.77
C GLU A 372 0.51 5.57 -22.23
N THR A 373 0.66 6.45 -21.25
CA THR A 373 -0.44 7.28 -20.73
C THR A 373 -0.80 8.39 -21.74
N PRO A 374 -1.94 9.09 -21.58
CA PRO A 374 -2.27 10.24 -22.43
C PRO A 374 -1.24 11.37 -22.36
N GLY A 375 -0.47 11.47 -21.27
CA GLY A 375 0.61 12.43 -21.08
C GLY A 375 1.92 12.05 -21.76
N GLY A 376 2.00 10.86 -22.37
CA GLY A 376 3.23 10.32 -22.98
C GLY A 376 4.16 9.59 -22.01
N ASP A 377 3.76 9.45 -20.73
CA ASP A 377 4.54 8.65 -19.77
C ASP A 377 4.43 7.16 -20.07
N VAL A 378 5.53 6.43 -19.86
CA VAL A 378 5.56 4.99 -20.05
C VAL A 378 5.03 4.28 -18.81
N ALA A 379 3.85 3.68 -18.93
CA ALA A 379 3.20 2.87 -17.90
C ALA A 379 3.75 1.42 -17.85
N GLY A 380 4.33 0.94 -18.94
CA GLY A 380 4.92 -0.40 -19.01
C GLY A 380 5.54 -0.70 -20.37
N ALA A 381 6.29 -1.79 -20.44
CA ALA A 381 6.89 -2.28 -21.68
C ALA A 381 7.04 -3.81 -21.67
N LEU A 382 7.02 -4.41 -22.87
CA LEU A 382 7.27 -5.83 -23.08
C LEU A 382 8.27 -5.98 -24.23
N VAL A 383 9.26 -6.87 -24.07
CA VAL A 383 10.25 -7.18 -25.11
C VAL A 383 10.25 -8.68 -25.37
N ALA A 384 10.12 -9.06 -26.65
CA ALA A 384 10.12 -10.44 -27.11
C ALA A 384 10.90 -10.60 -28.43
N SER A 385 11.18 -11.85 -28.81
CA SER A 385 11.82 -12.24 -30.07
C SER A 385 11.26 -13.57 -30.54
N ASP A 386 11.50 -13.94 -31.79
CA ASP A 386 11.47 -15.36 -32.15
C ASP A 386 12.49 -16.12 -31.27
N LEU A 387 12.14 -17.30 -30.77
CA LEU A 387 13.02 -18.13 -29.96
C LEU A 387 14.34 -18.43 -30.70
N ALA A 388 14.28 -18.63 -32.02
CA ALA A 388 15.47 -18.91 -32.84
C ALA A 388 16.47 -17.73 -32.86
N ASP A 389 15.97 -16.50 -32.71
CA ASP A 389 16.77 -15.26 -32.71
C ASP A 389 17.05 -14.73 -31.29
N ALA A 390 16.50 -15.39 -30.27
CA ALA A 390 16.49 -14.87 -28.91
C ALA A 390 17.80 -15.08 -28.14
N ASP A 391 18.69 -15.96 -28.63
CA ASP A 391 19.85 -16.46 -27.87
C ASP A 391 19.45 -16.95 -26.45
N ALA A 392 18.23 -17.50 -26.34
CA ALA A 392 17.67 -18.02 -25.12
C ALA A 392 18.34 -19.35 -24.75
N PRO A 393 18.49 -19.68 -23.45
CA PRO A 393 19.10 -20.92 -23.02
C PRO A 393 18.08 -22.05 -23.01
N LEU A 394 17.10 -21.99 -23.91
CA LEU A 394 15.96 -22.87 -24.01
C LEU A 394 15.96 -23.48 -25.41
N ASP A 395 15.93 -24.80 -25.45
CA ASP A 395 15.63 -25.56 -26.66
C ASP A 395 14.21 -26.09 -26.53
N ALA A 396 13.37 -25.80 -27.53
CA ALA A 396 11.97 -26.19 -27.56
C ALA A 396 11.73 -27.16 -28.71
N ALA A 397 11.55 -28.44 -28.39
CA ALA A 397 11.17 -29.46 -29.35
C ALA A 397 9.65 -29.54 -29.47
N GLY A 398 9.14 -29.32 -30.69
CA GLY A 398 7.70 -29.35 -30.99
C GLY A 398 7.41 -28.94 -32.44
N ALA A 399 6.17 -29.14 -32.87
CA ALA A 399 5.69 -28.58 -34.13
C ALA A 399 5.27 -27.12 -33.87
N GLY A 400 6.07 -26.16 -34.34
CA GLY A 400 5.71 -24.74 -34.29
C GLY A 400 6.90 -23.79 -34.05
N ARG A 401 6.63 -22.50 -34.23
CA ARG A 401 7.52 -21.40 -33.83
C ARG A 401 7.09 -20.88 -32.46
N TYR A 402 8.04 -20.40 -31.67
CA TYR A 402 7.76 -19.85 -30.34
C TYR A 402 8.33 -18.44 -30.23
N LEU A 403 7.60 -17.55 -29.58
CA LEU A 403 8.17 -16.29 -29.09
C LEU A 403 8.94 -16.56 -27.79
N TYR A 404 10.00 -15.80 -27.55
CA TYR A 404 10.69 -15.74 -26.26
C TYR A 404 10.51 -14.35 -25.65
N VAL A 405 9.94 -14.29 -24.45
CA VAL A 405 9.70 -13.06 -23.70
C VAL A 405 10.89 -12.80 -22.79
N PHE A 406 11.59 -11.68 -23.02
CA PHE A 406 12.74 -11.29 -22.21
C PHE A 406 12.34 -10.55 -20.94
N SER A 407 11.35 -9.67 -21.08
CA SER A 407 10.88 -8.84 -19.97
C SER A 407 9.44 -8.41 -20.19
N VAL A 408 8.68 -8.41 -19.11
CA VAL A 408 7.41 -7.69 -18.97
C VAL A 408 7.61 -6.78 -17.77
N TRP A 409 7.41 -5.48 -17.98
CA TRP A 409 7.52 -4.50 -16.91
C TRP A 409 6.31 -3.58 -16.88
N VAL A 410 5.90 -3.26 -15.66
CA VAL A 410 4.90 -2.26 -15.35
C VAL A 410 5.50 -1.27 -14.36
N ALA A 411 5.44 0.02 -14.70
CA ALA A 411 5.89 1.11 -13.84
C ALA A 411 5.22 1.02 -12.46
N ARG A 412 5.97 1.39 -11.41
CA ARG A 412 5.51 1.24 -10.01
C ARG A 412 4.09 1.76 -9.77
N ASP A 413 3.76 2.94 -10.31
CA ASP A 413 2.46 3.59 -10.12
C ASP A 413 1.31 2.92 -10.90
N TRP A 414 1.64 2.05 -11.85
CA TRP A 414 0.69 1.33 -12.71
C TRP A 414 0.59 -0.16 -12.38
N ARG A 415 1.31 -0.65 -11.36
CA ARG A 415 1.18 -2.04 -10.90
C ARG A 415 -0.26 -2.31 -10.43
N ASP A 416 -0.74 -3.53 -10.70
CA ASP A 416 -2.14 -3.97 -10.54
C ASP A 416 -3.18 -3.19 -11.37
N ALA A 417 -2.77 -2.31 -12.29
CA ALA A 417 -3.68 -1.63 -13.21
C ALA A 417 -3.94 -2.43 -14.49
N GLY A 418 -3.48 -3.68 -14.57
CA GLY A 418 -3.68 -4.55 -15.73
C GLY A 418 -2.92 -4.12 -16.98
N ILE A 419 -1.79 -3.41 -16.81
CA ILE A 419 -0.93 -3.01 -17.93
C ILE A 419 -0.21 -4.22 -18.53
N ASP A 420 0.29 -5.10 -17.67
CA ASP A 420 0.86 -6.39 -18.02
C ASP A 420 -0.11 -7.26 -18.82
N GLU A 421 -1.36 -7.37 -18.38
CA GLU A 421 -2.42 -8.11 -19.09
C GLU A 421 -2.58 -7.58 -20.53
N ARG A 422 -2.57 -6.26 -20.72
CA ARG A 422 -2.68 -5.65 -22.06
C ARG A 422 -1.42 -5.81 -22.91
N LEU A 423 -0.24 -5.81 -22.28
CA LEU A 423 1.02 -6.13 -22.97
C LEU A 423 1.02 -7.59 -23.43
N ILE A 424 0.44 -8.51 -22.64
CA ILE A 424 0.27 -9.91 -23.01
C ILE A 424 -0.79 -10.07 -24.11
N GLU A 425 -1.90 -9.33 -24.09
CA GLU A 425 -2.86 -9.30 -25.19
C GLU A 425 -2.20 -8.88 -26.52
N TRP A 426 -1.32 -7.87 -26.47
CA TRP A 426 -0.51 -7.48 -27.63
C TRP A 426 0.42 -8.62 -28.07
N LEU A 427 1.11 -9.28 -27.14
CA LEU A 427 2.00 -10.41 -27.45
C LEU A 427 1.23 -11.56 -28.11
N ASP A 428 0.05 -11.91 -27.60
CA ASP A 428 -0.82 -12.92 -28.20
C ASP A 428 -1.26 -12.51 -29.62
N GLY A 429 -1.49 -11.22 -29.86
CA GLY A 429 -1.75 -10.67 -31.19
C GLY A 429 -0.57 -10.88 -32.15
N VAL A 430 0.65 -10.56 -31.71
CA VAL A 430 1.89 -10.81 -32.47
C VAL A 430 2.07 -12.30 -32.75
N ALA A 431 1.84 -13.15 -31.74
CA ALA A 431 1.95 -14.59 -31.87
C ALA A 431 0.99 -15.16 -32.92
N ARG A 432 -0.29 -14.79 -32.88
CA ARG A 432 -1.29 -15.22 -33.87
C ARG A 432 -0.96 -14.72 -35.28
N ALA A 433 -0.54 -13.46 -35.41
CA ALA A 433 -0.20 -12.89 -36.71
C ALA A 433 1.05 -13.53 -37.34
N GLY A 434 1.99 -14.04 -36.52
CA GLY A 434 3.23 -14.68 -36.95
C GLY A 434 3.18 -16.21 -37.01
N ASP A 435 2.00 -16.82 -36.80
CA ASP A 435 1.80 -18.28 -36.74
C ASP A 435 2.69 -18.96 -35.67
N TYR A 436 2.82 -18.32 -34.52
CA TYR A 436 3.51 -18.87 -33.36
C TYR A 436 2.58 -19.76 -32.53
N ALA A 437 3.08 -20.91 -32.09
CA ALA A 437 2.33 -21.84 -31.25
C ALA A 437 2.09 -21.28 -29.83
N GLY A 438 2.99 -20.42 -29.35
CA GLY A 438 2.86 -19.73 -28.08
C GLY A 438 4.10 -18.89 -27.74
N ALA A 439 4.19 -18.50 -26.48
CA ALA A 439 5.31 -17.73 -25.95
C ALA A 439 6.00 -18.50 -24.81
N LEU A 440 7.32 -18.46 -24.79
CA LEU A 440 8.16 -18.97 -23.72
C LEU A 440 8.75 -17.80 -22.93
N ALA A 441 8.90 -17.97 -21.63
CA ALA A 441 9.59 -17.05 -20.75
C ALA A 441 10.51 -17.84 -19.82
N GLU A 442 11.55 -17.19 -19.34
CA GLU A 442 12.27 -17.66 -18.17
C GLU A 442 11.76 -16.93 -16.93
N ALA A 443 11.60 -17.66 -15.84
CA ALA A 443 11.16 -17.12 -14.56
C ALA A 443 12.00 -17.68 -13.41
N THR A 444 11.94 -16.98 -12.28
CA THR A 444 12.67 -17.33 -11.05
C THR A 444 11.73 -17.39 -9.85
N GLN A 445 12.24 -17.90 -8.74
CA GLN A 445 11.57 -17.84 -7.44
C GLN A 445 11.78 -16.52 -6.68
N GLN A 446 12.58 -15.59 -7.22
CA GLN A 446 12.86 -14.31 -6.59
C GLN A 446 11.75 -13.30 -6.91
N GLU A 447 11.04 -12.81 -5.89
CA GLU A 447 9.95 -11.83 -6.06
C GLU A 447 10.40 -10.53 -6.73
N VAL A 448 11.68 -10.19 -6.60
CA VAL A 448 12.26 -8.96 -7.15
C VAL A 448 12.61 -9.05 -8.64
N TYR A 449 12.62 -10.24 -9.25
CA TYR A 449 13.01 -10.41 -10.66
C TYR A 449 12.39 -11.64 -11.34
N LEU A 450 11.64 -11.38 -12.42
CA LEU A 450 10.96 -12.41 -13.23
C LEU A 450 10.24 -13.46 -12.37
N TYR A 451 9.49 -13.00 -11.37
CA TYR A 451 8.85 -13.88 -10.42
C TYR A 451 7.80 -14.76 -11.11
N TRP A 452 7.90 -16.07 -10.91
CA TRP A 452 7.09 -17.05 -11.65
C TRP A 452 5.60 -16.93 -11.38
N GLU A 453 5.17 -16.54 -10.18
CA GLU A 453 3.74 -16.36 -9.90
C GLU A 453 3.15 -15.18 -10.69
N SER A 454 3.95 -14.15 -10.97
CA SER A 454 3.52 -13.05 -11.84
C SER A 454 3.28 -13.53 -13.27
N PHE A 455 4.13 -14.41 -13.79
CA PHE A 455 3.91 -15.05 -15.11
C PHE A 455 2.74 -16.03 -15.09
N ALA A 456 2.56 -16.79 -14.00
CA ALA A 456 1.43 -17.69 -13.84
C ALA A 456 0.09 -16.94 -13.82
N ALA A 457 0.03 -15.78 -13.15
CA ALA A 457 -1.13 -14.90 -13.19
C ALA A 457 -1.43 -14.36 -14.61
N LEU A 458 -0.40 -14.28 -15.46
CA LEU A 458 -0.49 -13.94 -16.88
C LEU A 458 -0.69 -15.18 -17.78
N GLY A 459 -1.06 -16.33 -17.21
CA GLY A 459 -1.42 -17.55 -17.94
C GLY A 459 -0.24 -18.32 -18.55
N PHE A 460 0.96 -18.21 -17.96
CA PHE A 460 2.08 -19.08 -18.28
C PHE A 460 2.13 -20.29 -17.34
N ASP A 461 2.33 -21.48 -17.90
CA ASP A 461 2.52 -22.73 -17.16
C ASP A 461 4.00 -23.14 -17.11
N VAL A 462 4.43 -23.75 -16.01
CA VAL A 462 5.80 -24.29 -15.91
C VAL A 462 5.94 -25.54 -16.78
N VAL A 463 6.83 -25.50 -17.78
CA VAL A 463 7.08 -26.61 -18.72
C VAL A 463 8.44 -27.29 -18.56
N ALA A 464 9.40 -26.61 -17.92
CA ALA A 464 10.66 -27.21 -17.52
C ALA A 464 11.24 -26.51 -16.28
N ARG A 465 12.10 -27.22 -15.55
CA ARG A 465 12.82 -26.71 -14.38
C ARG A 465 14.29 -27.06 -14.49
N CYS A 466 15.17 -26.13 -14.15
CA CYS A 466 16.61 -26.38 -14.04
C CYS A 466 17.14 -25.56 -12.86
N GLU A 467 17.45 -26.25 -11.76
CA GLU A 467 17.82 -25.59 -10.49
C GLU A 467 16.74 -24.57 -10.08
N ASP A 468 17.11 -23.29 -9.93
CA ASP A 468 16.20 -22.20 -9.54
C ASP A 468 15.53 -21.50 -10.74
N ALA A 469 15.87 -21.91 -11.96
CA ALA A 469 15.28 -21.38 -13.20
C ALA A 469 14.07 -22.20 -13.65
N LEU A 470 13.03 -21.51 -14.08
CA LEU A 470 11.79 -22.07 -14.58
C LEU A 470 11.60 -21.65 -16.04
N ALA A 471 11.35 -22.61 -16.93
CA ALA A 471 10.86 -22.30 -18.25
C ALA A 471 9.34 -22.32 -18.20
N MET A 472 8.71 -21.21 -18.57
CA MET A 472 7.28 -21.05 -18.55
C MET A 472 6.73 -20.87 -19.97
N TYR A 473 5.56 -21.40 -20.23
CA TYR A 473 4.93 -21.41 -21.55
C TYR A 473 3.50 -20.88 -21.47
N ARG A 474 3.17 -19.95 -22.37
CA ARG A 474 1.81 -19.48 -22.61
C ARG A 474 1.32 -19.97 -23.98
N PRO A 475 0.26 -20.79 -24.05
CA PRO A 475 -0.27 -21.27 -25.31
C PRO A 475 -0.99 -20.17 -26.08
N VAL A 476 -0.81 -20.14 -27.41
CA VAL A 476 -1.60 -19.32 -28.34
C VAL A 476 -2.36 -20.22 -29.31
N ALA A 477 -1.67 -21.17 -29.93
CA ALA A 477 -2.23 -22.19 -30.81
C ALA A 477 -1.41 -23.48 -30.69
N GLY A 478 -1.96 -24.51 -30.03
CA GLY A 478 -1.34 -25.84 -29.96
C GLY A 478 -0.81 -26.23 -28.57
N PRO A 479 -0.30 -27.47 -28.44
CA PRO A 479 0.15 -28.02 -27.17
C PRO A 479 1.46 -27.40 -26.70
N ALA A 480 1.76 -27.56 -25.41
CA ALA A 480 3.03 -27.13 -24.85
C ALA A 480 4.23 -27.86 -25.51
N PRO A 481 5.32 -27.14 -25.83
CA PRO A 481 6.55 -27.76 -26.32
C PRO A 481 7.22 -28.61 -25.24
N ARG A 482 8.06 -29.55 -25.68
CA ARG A 482 9.07 -30.15 -24.79
C ARG A 482 10.24 -29.19 -24.70
N VAL A 483 10.39 -28.53 -23.56
CA VAL A 483 11.46 -27.56 -23.33
C VAL A 483 12.60 -28.20 -22.56
N ARG A 484 13.83 -27.88 -22.95
CA ARG A 484 15.06 -28.21 -22.21
C ARG A 484 15.91 -26.96 -22.06
N PHE A 485 16.55 -26.83 -20.91
CA PHE A 485 17.58 -25.82 -20.74
C PHE A 485 18.87 -26.30 -21.42
N SER A 486 19.56 -25.39 -22.12
CA SER A 486 20.90 -25.66 -22.62
C SER A 486 21.82 -26.00 -21.44
N PRO A 487 22.59 -27.11 -21.49
CA PRO A 487 23.49 -27.46 -20.40
C PRO A 487 24.60 -26.40 -20.30
N PRO A 488 25.07 -26.09 -19.08
CA PRO A 488 26.26 -25.25 -18.94
C PRO A 488 27.47 -25.95 -19.57
N PRO A 489 28.50 -25.20 -19.98
CA PRO A 489 29.75 -25.75 -20.48
C PRO A 489 30.31 -26.81 -19.52
N PRO A 490 30.78 -27.95 -20.05
CA PRO A 490 31.44 -28.94 -19.22
C PRO A 490 32.63 -28.32 -18.50
N ALA A 491 32.78 -28.66 -17.23
CA ALA A 491 33.82 -28.14 -16.36
C ALA A 491 34.73 -29.28 -15.92
N ASP A 492 36.05 -29.13 -16.08
CA ASP A 492 37.04 -30.08 -15.59
C ASP A 492 37.24 -29.88 -14.08
N PRO A 493 36.80 -30.80 -13.21
CA PRO A 493 36.89 -30.64 -11.76
C PRO A 493 38.33 -30.53 -11.24
N ALA A 494 39.34 -30.99 -12.01
CA ALA A 494 40.74 -30.86 -11.63
C ALA A 494 41.33 -29.47 -11.94
N GLY A 495 40.61 -28.63 -12.69
CA GLY A 495 41.05 -27.32 -13.14
C GLY A 495 40.65 -26.15 -12.22
N PRO A 496 41.03 -24.92 -12.60
CA PRO A 496 40.51 -23.70 -11.95
C PRO A 496 38.99 -23.66 -12.04
N LEU A 497 38.33 -22.98 -11.10
CA LEU A 497 36.87 -22.82 -11.10
C LEU A 497 36.44 -22.05 -12.37
N PRO A 498 35.69 -22.66 -13.31
CA PRO A 498 35.22 -21.93 -14.47
C PRO A 498 34.10 -20.98 -14.08
N VAL A 499 34.23 -19.73 -14.48
CA VAL A 499 33.19 -18.69 -14.39
C VAL A 499 32.90 -18.22 -15.81
N VAL A 500 31.74 -18.58 -16.34
CA VAL A 500 31.31 -18.21 -17.70
C VAL A 500 30.23 -17.14 -17.59
N VAL A 501 30.41 -16.02 -18.30
CA VAL A 501 29.45 -14.91 -18.34
C VAL A 501 29.18 -14.53 -19.79
N ALA A 502 27.91 -14.57 -20.21
CA ALA A 502 27.46 -14.21 -21.55
C ALA A 502 26.34 -13.14 -21.51
N PRO A 503 26.65 -11.84 -21.72
CA PRO A 503 25.74 -10.73 -21.42
C PRO A 503 24.85 -10.27 -22.60
N ARG A 504 24.56 -11.12 -23.59
CA ARG A 504 23.90 -10.71 -24.85
C ARG A 504 22.39 -10.48 -24.77
N ARG A 505 21.71 -10.83 -23.66
CA ARG A 505 20.25 -10.64 -23.57
C ARG A 505 19.89 -9.16 -23.48
N PRO A 506 18.75 -8.77 -24.09
CA PRO A 506 18.15 -7.47 -23.91
C PRO A 506 17.49 -7.34 -22.51
N CYS A 507 18.27 -7.49 -21.44
CA CYS A 507 17.81 -7.37 -20.06
C CYS A 507 18.85 -6.60 -19.20
N PRO A 508 18.56 -5.35 -18.81
CA PRO A 508 19.41 -4.55 -17.93
C PRO A 508 19.80 -5.22 -16.61
N VAL A 509 18.87 -5.95 -15.98
CA VAL A 509 19.13 -6.61 -14.69
C VAL A 509 20.14 -7.73 -14.86
N LEU A 510 19.97 -8.55 -15.90
CA LEU A 510 20.93 -9.60 -16.20
C LEU A 510 22.28 -9.00 -16.59
N ALA A 511 22.31 -7.92 -17.38
CA ALA A 511 23.55 -7.23 -17.73
C ALA A 511 24.28 -6.69 -16.48
N ALA A 512 23.57 -6.08 -15.53
CA ALA A 512 24.15 -5.62 -14.27
C ALA A 512 24.61 -6.80 -13.38
N ALA A 513 23.85 -7.89 -13.32
CA ALA A 513 24.25 -9.10 -12.60
C ALA A 513 25.53 -9.72 -13.20
N CYS A 514 25.63 -9.75 -14.53
CA CYS A 514 26.84 -10.16 -15.25
C CYS A 514 28.04 -9.29 -14.87
N ASP A 515 27.87 -7.95 -14.86
CA ASP A 515 28.93 -7.02 -14.45
C ASP A 515 29.37 -7.28 -13.01
N ASN A 516 28.43 -7.50 -12.09
CA ASN A 516 28.71 -7.80 -10.68
C ASN A 516 29.52 -9.10 -10.55
N VAL A 517 29.16 -10.15 -11.29
CA VAL A 517 29.90 -11.42 -11.27
C VAL A 517 31.29 -11.27 -11.89
N ILE A 518 31.42 -10.54 -13.00
CA ILE A 518 32.72 -10.25 -13.62
C ILE A 518 33.61 -9.49 -12.64
N ALA A 519 33.08 -8.47 -11.97
CA ALA A 519 33.80 -7.67 -10.98
C ALA A 519 34.24 -8.53 -9.78
N ALA A 520 33.32 -9.33 -9.23
CA ALA A 520 33.61 -10.24 -8.13
C ALA A 520 34.68 -11.29 -8.50
N ALA A 521 34.58 -11.87 -9.70
CA ALA A 521 35.56 -12.83 -10.20
C ALA A 521 36.95 -12.21 -10.37
N ARG A 522 37.03 -11.01 -10.96
CA ARG A 522 38.29 -10.26 -11.09
C ARG A 522 38.91 -9.93 -9.74
N ALA A 523 38.10 -9.51 -8.77
CA ALA A 523 38.57 -9.23 -7.41
C ALA A 523 39.10 -10.51 -6.72
N ALA A 524 38.40 -11.64 -6.86
CA ALA A 524 38.84 -12.92 -6.32
C ALA A 524 40.14 -13.43 -6.98
N ILE A 525 40.29 -13.27 -8.31
CA ILE A 525 41.54 -13.57 -9.03
C ILE A 525 42.69 -12.72 -8.50
N ALA A 526 42.47 -11.41 -8.34
CA ALA A 526 43.47 -10.51 -7.77
C ALA A 526 43.87 -10.89 -6.33
N ALA A 527 42.97 -11.51 -5.58
CA ALA A 527 43.22 -12.07 -4.25
C ALA A 527 43.83 -13.49 -4.26
N GLY A 528 44.19 -14.03 -5.42
CA GLY A 528 44.87 -15.32 -5.56
C GLY A 528 43.94 -16.54 -5.72
N ALA A 529 42.65 -16.36 -6.00
CA ALA A 529 41.76 -17.47 -6.28
C ALA A 529 42.05 -18.10 -7.67
N ALA A 530 42.06 -19.44 -7.72
CA ALA A 530 42.17 -20.19 -8.97
C ALA A 530 40.82 -20.22 -9.72
N ILE A 531 40.55 -19.14 -10.46
CA ILE A 531 39.33 -18.95 -11.26
C ILE A 531 39.70 -18.78 -12.73
N ASP A 532 39.00 -19.47 -13.62
CA ASP A 532 39.05 -19.26 -15.07
C ASP A 532 37.82 -18.46 -15.50
N LEU A 533 37.97 -17.13 -15.60
CA LEU A 533 36.89 -16.22 -15.99
C LEU A 533 36.83 -16.10 -17.51
N GLN A 534 35.73 -16.58 -18.08
CA GLN A 534 35.44 -16.53 -19.50
C GLN A 534 34.24 -15.61 -19.77
N VAL A 535 34.51 -14.42 -20.29
CA VAL A 535 33.47 -13.50 -20.77
C VAL A 535 33.28 -13.75 -22.26
N ARG A 536 32.12 -14.31 -22.64
CA ARG A 536 31.84 -14.75 -24.01
C ARG A 536 30.81 -13.84 -24.67
N ASP A 537 30.99 -13.59 -25.97
CA ASP A 537 29.97 -12.95 -26.82
C ASP A 537 29.26 -14.01 -27.69
N ALA A 538 28.85 -15.12 -27.08
CA ALA A 538 28.25 -16.25 -27.78
C ALA A 538 27.09 -16.87 -26.97
N PRO A 539 26.03 -17.37 -27.64
CA PRO A 539 24.95 -18.08 -26.99
C PRO A 539 25.39 -19.45 -26.42
N PRO A 540 24.65 -19.99 -25.43
CA PRO A 540 23.49 -19.38 -24.77
C PRO A 540 23.89 -18.32 -23.75
N ASN A 541 23.01 -17.34 -23.54
CA ASN A 541 23.18 -16.33 -22.51
C ASN A 541 23.05 -16.93 -21.11
N GLU A 542 24.12 -16.96 -20.34
CA GLU A 542 24.12 -17.50 -18.98
C GLU A 542 25.22 -16.91 -18.10
N ILE A 543 25.00 -17.03 -16.79
CA ILE A 543 26.05 -16.95 -15.78
C ILE A 543 26.20 -18.37 -15.24
N ALA A 544 27.36 -18.98 -15.46
CA ALA A 544 27.67 -20.30 -14.95
C ALA A 544 28.94 -20.27 -14.09
N VAL A 545 28.89 -20.92 -12.93
CA VAL A 545 30.03 -21.02 -11.99
C VAL A 545 30.21 -22.47 -11.59
N GLY A 546 31.38 -23.04 -11.89
CA GLY A 546 31.69 -24.44 -11.57
C GLY A 546 30.75 -25.44 -12.27
N GLY A 547 30.36 -25.15 -13.52
CA GLY A 547 29.44 -25.98 -14.30
C GLY A 547 27.99 -25.97 -13.78
N ARG A 548 27.63 -25.04 -12.90
CA ARG A 548 26.25 -24.81 -12.44
C ARG A 548 25.76 -23.45 -12.91
N ARG A 549 24.48 -23.34 -13.21
CA ARG A 549 23.90 -22.05 -13.60
C ARG A 549 23.62 -21.26 -12.32
N LEU A 550 24.07 -20.01 -12.27
CA LEU A 550 23.57 -19.12 -11.23
C LEU A 550 22.15 -18.67 -11.61
N PRO A 551 21.25 -18.48 -10.62
CA PRO A 551 19.91 -17.98 -10.89
C PRO A 551 20.01 -16.74 -11.77
N LEU A 552 19.37 -16.79 -12.94
CA LEU A 552 19.32 -15.68 -13.86
C LEU A 552 18.50 -14.58 -13.20
N GLY A 553 19.14 -13.57 -12.61
CA GLY A 553 18.38 -12.52 -11.94
C GLY A 553 19.14 -11.55 -11.07
N TYR A 554 18.43 -11.05 -10.04
CA TYR A 554 18.87 -10.01 -9.15
C TYR A 554 20.02 -10.52 -8.28
N LEU A 555 21.24 -10.22 -8.71
CA LEU A 555 22.46 -10.56 -7.99
C LEU A 555 23.21 -9.27 -7.64
N PRO A 556 22.93 -8.69 -6.45
CA PRO A 556 23.67 -7.52 -5.99
C PRO A 556 25.15 -7.89 -5.81
N ARG A 557 26.03 -6.89 -5.81
CA ARG A 557 27.48 -7.09 -5.75
C ARG A 557 27.91 -8.04 -4.63
N ASP A 558 27.46 -7.79 -3.40
CA ASP A 558 27.77 -8.64 -2.24
C ASP A 558 27.24 -10.07 -2.43
N GLY A 559 26.07 -10.20 -3.05
CA GLY A 559 25.48 -11.50 -3.41
C GLY A 559 26.33 -12.25 -4.44
N ALA A 560 26.90 -11.55 -5.43
CA ALA A 560 27.80 -12.14 -6.42
C ALA A 560 29.10 -12.62 -5.78
N GLU A 561 29.68 -11.82 -4.87
CA GLU A 561 30.88 -12.18 -4.11
C GLU A 561 30.64 -13.42 -3.23
N GLN A 562 29.51 -13.47 -2.51
CA GLN A 562 29.11 -14.61 -1.69
C GLN A 562 28.87 -15.87 -2.53
N ALA A 563 28.14 -15.75 -3.65
CA ALA A 563 27.87 -16.88 -4.55
C ALA A 563 29.17 -17.46 -5.12
N LEU A 564 30.10 -16.60 -5.53
CA LEU A 564 31.39 -17.02 -6.06
C LEU A 564 32.26 -17.67 -4.98
N ALA A 565 32.30 -17.11 -3.77
CA ALA A 565 33.03 -17.69 -2.65
C ALA A 565 32.49 -19.08 -2.26
N ALA A 566 31.17 -19.23 -2.20
CA ALA A 566 30.51 -20.49 -1.93
C ALA A 566 30.82 -21.53 -3.02
N ALA A 567 30.78 -21.14 -4.29
CA ALA A 567 31.10 -22.00 -5.41
C ALA A 567 32.58 -22.44 -5.40
N ALA A 568 33.51 -21.51 -5.13
CA ALA A 568 34.93 -21.83 -4.99
C ALA A 568 35.20 -22.82 -3.85
N ALA A 569 34.53 -22.65 -2.71
CA ALA A 569 34.63 -23.59 -1.60
C ALA A 569 34.08 -24.97 -1.95
N ALA A 570 32.96 -25.04 -2.69
CA ALA A 570 32.39 -26.30 -3.16
C ALA A 570 33.28 -26.99 -4.22
N TRP A 571 33.90 -26.21 -5.10
CA TRP A 571 34.79 -26.69 -6.15
C TRP A 571 36.04 -27.36 -5.58
N ARG A 572 36.68 -26.72 -4.59
CA ARG A 572 37.84 -27.29 -3.88
C ARG A 572 37.56 -28.59 -3.11
N ARG A 573 36.29 -28.90 -2.83
CA ARG A 573 35.91 -30.18 -2.19
C ARG A 573 35.71 -31.31 -3.20
N ARG A 574 35.59 -30.98 -4.50
CA ARG A 574 35.39 -31.94 -5.59
C ARG A 574 36.70 -32.26 -6.32
N ALA A 575 37.58 -31.27 -6.44
CA ALA A 575 38.99 -31.44 -6.80
C ALA A 575 39.73 -32.19 -5.68
#